data_AF-A0A060BVW9-F1
#
_entry.id   AF-A0A060BVW9-F1
#
_cell.length_a   1.000
_cell.length_b   1.000
_cell.length_c   1.000
_cell.angle_alpha   90.00
_cell.angle_beta   90.00
_cell.angle_gamma   90.00
#
_symmetry.space_group_name_H-M   'P 1'
#
loop_
_entity.id
_entity.type
_entity.pdbx_description
1 polymer ?
#
loop_
_entity_poly.entity_id
_entity_poly.type
_entity_poly.pdbx_seq_one_letter_code
_entity_poly.pdbx_strand_id
1 'polypeptide(L)'
;KDEQYSLMSLWSIFKSPLMFGGNLPDNDEFTNSLLTNKEVLYVHSQSTNNRQFKRDGNRIIWTADDPQNNDKFVAVFNLEGDQFLNAEKALYRSGTISYLTTGYGTKMETDIPEGSKFLCLAVTDAGDGY
;
A
#
# COMPACT_ATOMS: atom_id res chain seq x y z
N LYS A 1 -0.30 1.35 14.54
CA LYS A 1 -0.04 0.21 13.62
C LYS A 1 0.35 0.70 12.23
N ASP A 2 -0.23 1.80 11.77
CA ASP A 2 -0.03 2.36 10.42
C ASP A 2 1.42 2.78 10.12
N GLU A 3 2.14 3.26 11.14
CA GLU A 3 3.57 3.59 11.00
C GLU A 3 4.41 2.34 10.70
N GLN A 4 4.08 1.19 11.30
CA GLN A 4 4.80 -0.07 11.05
C GLN A 4 4.49 -0.62 9.65
N TYR A 5 3.25 -0.49 9.17
CA TYR A 5 2.89 -0.82 7.79
C TYR A 5 3.58 0.10 6.77
N SER A 6 3.63 1.41 7.07
CA SER A 6 4.31 2.39 6.22
C SER A 6 5.81 2.11 6.13
N LEU A 7 6.44 1.78 7.27
CA LEU A 7 7.84 1.37 7.34
C LEU A 7 8.08 0.10 6.51
N MET A 8 7.30 -0.95 6.72
CA MET A 8 7.47 -2.21 6.00
C MET A 8 7.25 -2.03 4.50
N SER A 9 6.23 -1.27 4.09
CA SER A 9 5.95 -1.01 2.67
C SER A 9 7.07 -0.24 2.00
N LEU A 10 7.62 0.77 2.68
CA LEU A 10 8.74 1.56 2.16
C LEU A 10 10.02 0.73 2.07
N TRP A 11 10.37 -0.02 3.11
CA TRP A 11 11.57 -0.86 3.10
C TRP A 11 11.49 -1.97 2.05
N SER A 12 10.30 -2.54 1.83
CA SER A 12 10.07 -3.55 0.80
C SER A 12 10.20 -2.99 -0.60
N ILE A 13 9.51 -1.88 -0.93
CA ILE A 13 9.59 -1.31 -2.27
C ILE A 13 10.93 -0.61 -2.55
N PHE A 14 11.67 -0.22 -1.51
CA PHE A 14 13.02 0.34 -1.65
C PHE A 14 14.12 -0.73 -1.70
N LYS A 15 13.78 -2.01 -1.44
CA LYS A 15 14.72 -3.13 -1.31
C LYS A 15 15.81 -2.89 -0.25
N SER A 16 15.45 -2.22 0.84
CA SER A 16 16.34 -2.00 1.97
C SER A 16 16.59 -3.31 2.72
N PRO A 17 17.77 -3.55 3.32
CA PRO A 17 17.98 -4.71 4.18
C PRO A 17 16.95 -4.76 5.31
N LEU A 18 16.15 -5.85 5.36
CA LEU A 18 15.17 -6.10 6.42
C LEU A 18 15.85 -6.80 7.59
N MET A 19 16.44 -6.02 8.50
CA MET A 19 17.05 -6.53 9.73
C MET A 19 16.11 -6.31 10.92
N PHE A 20 15.53 -7.38 11.45
CA PHE A 20 14.68 -7.31 12.63
C PHE A 20 15.53 -7.26 13.91
N GLY A 21 15.41 -6.18 14.67
CA GLY A 21 16.19 -5.96 15.90
C GLY A 21 15.49 -6.37 17.20
N GLY A 22 14.25 -6.87 17.13
CA GLY A 22 13.48 -7.30 18.30
C GLY A 22 13.77 -8.75 18.72
N ASN A 23 13.22 -9.15 19.86
CA ASN A 23 13.30 -10.54 20.32
C ASN A 23 12.23 -11.40 19.62
N LEU A 24 12.63 -12.20 18.62
CA LEU A 24 11.71 -12.99 17.79
C LEU A 24 10.71 -13.89 18.56
N PRO A 25 11.09 -14.56 19.67
CA PRO A 25 10.16 -15.38 20.46
C PRO A 25 9.06 -14.58 21.16
N ASP A 26 9.29 -13.29 21.41
CA ASP A 26 8.34 -12.40 22.10
C ASP A 26 7.45 -11.63 21.11
N ASN A 27 7.52 -11.95 19.81
CA ASN A 27 6.71 -11.29 18.80
C ASN A 27 5.22 -11.58 19.01
N ASP A 28 4.41 -10.53 18.93
CA ASP A 28 2.95 -10.65 18.86
C ASP A 28 2.51 -11.07 17.45
N GLU A 29 1.25 -11.50 17.33
CA GLU A 29 0.68 -11.98 16.06
C GLU A 29 0.73 -10.89 14.96
N PHE A 30 0.58 -9.62 15.35
CA PHE A 30 0.68 -8.47 14.46
C PHE A 30 2.09 -8.31 13.87
N THR A 31 3.13 -8.26 14.71
CA THR A 31 4.52 -8.14 14.25
C THR A 31 4.92 -9.35 13.40
N ASN A 32 4.47 -10.54 13.79
CA ASN A 32 4.70 -11.74 13.00
C ASN A 32 4.03 -11.65 11.61
N SER A 33 2.82 -11.11 11.52
CA SER A 33 2.12 -10.91 10.24
C SER A 33 2.86 -9.96 9.30
N LEU A 34 3.52 -8.93 9.84
CA LEU A 34 4.34 -7.99 9.07
C LEU A 34 5.58 -8.66 8.47
N LEU A 35 6.22 -9.54 9.24
CA LEU A 35 7.45 -10.23 8.84
C LEU A 35 7.19 -11.42 7.91
N THR A 36 5.99 -11.98 7.91
CA THR A 36 5.64 -13.22 7.18
C THR A 36 4.72 -13.00 5.97
N ASN A 37 4.36 -11.74 5.66
CA ASN A 37 3.55 -11.43 4.50
C ASN A 37 4.29 -11.74 3.18
N LYS A 38 3.93 -12.86 2.55
CA LYS A 38 4.58 -13.35 1.32
C LYS A 38 4.48 -12.38 0.15
N GLU A 39 3.41 -11.62 0.02
CA GLU A 39 3.22 -10.67 -1.07
C GLU A 39 4.16 -9.47 -0.91
N VAL A 40 4.27 -8.93 0.30
CA VAL A 40 5.19 -7.83 0.61
C VAL A 40 6.65 -8.27 0.46
N LEU A 41 6.99 -9.47 0.92
CA LEU A 41 8.33 -10.07 0.75
C LEU A 41 8.63 -10.39 -0.72
N TYR A 42 7.62 -10.71 -1.52
CA TYR A 42 7.76 -10.90 -2.96
C TYR A 42 8.20 -9.60 -3.63
N VAL A 43 7.57 -8.47 -3.28
CA VAL A 43 8.01 -7.14 -3.76
C VAL A 43 9.47 -6.91 -3.37
N HIS A 44 9.86 -7.12 -2.11
CA HIS A 44 11.25 -6.91 -1.69
C HIS A 44 12.25 -7.78 -2.47
N SER A 45 11.97 -9.08 -2.60
CA SER A 45 12.91 -10.03 -3.20
C SER A 45 12.97 -9.96 -4.73
N GLN A 46 11.81 -9.99 -5.39
CA GLN A 46 11.70 -10.20 -6.84
C GLN A 46 11.50 -8.91 -7.64
N SER A 47 10.99 -7.83 -7.06
CA SER A 47 10.73 -6.62 -7.84
C SER A 47 12.02 -6.00 -8.40
N THR A 48 11.85 -5.31 -9.52
CA THR A 48 12.90 -4.62 -10.25
C THR A 48 12.50 -3.18 -10.54
N ASN A 49 13.46 -2.34 -10.96
CA ASN A 49 13.20 -0.95 -11.38
C ASN A 49 12.53 -0.07 -10.30
N ASN A 50 12.82 -0.37 -9.03
CA ASN A 50 12.30 0.32 -7.86
C ASN A 50 12.72 1.79 -7.86
N ARG A 51 11.75 2.70 -7.95
CA ARG A 51 12.02 4.14 -7.96
C ARG A 51 10.86 4.95 -7.39
N GLN A 52 11.19 6.13 -6.88
CA GLN A 52 10.19 7.15 -6.60
C GLN A 52 9.64 7.64 -7.95
N PHE A 53 8.34 7.48 -8.15
CA PHE A 53 7.68 7.93 -9.38
C PHE A 53 7.27 9.39 -9.30
N LYS A 54 6.66 9.79 -8.18
CA LYS A 54 6.22 11.18 -7.97
C LYS A 54 6.24 11.52 -6.48
N ARG A 55 6.59 12.77 -6.18
CA ARG A 55 6.33 13.39 -4.89
C ARG A 55 5.57 14.68 -5.12
N ASP A 56 4.42 14.81 -4.46
CA ASP A 56 3.53 15.97 -4.55
C ASP A 56 3.19 16.42 -3.13
N GLY A 57 3.98 17.37 -2.61
CA GLY A 57 3.96 17.76 -1.21
C GLY A 57 4.18 16.58 -0.26
N ASN A 58 3.12 16.23 0.47
CA ASN A 58 3.09 15.16 1.46
C ASN A 58 2.67 13.80 0.90
N ARG A 59 2.40 13.70 -0.41
CA ARG A 59 2.08 12.43 -1.08
C ARG A 59 3.29 11.92 -1.83
N ILE A 60 3.73 10.71 -1.53
CA ILE A 60 4.88 10.07 -2.18
C ILE A 60 4.41 8.79 -2.84
N ILE A 61 4.71 8.62 -4.12
CA ILE A 61 4.39 7.42 -4.88
C ILE A 61 5.68 6.75 -5.31
N TRP A 62 5.82 5.48 -4.94
CA TRP A 62 6.88 4.58 -5.38
C TRP A 62 6.33 3.53 -6.32
N THR A 63 7.13 3.15 -7.31
CA THR A 63 6.78 2.11 -8.27
C THR A 63 7.91 1.10 -8.40
N ALA A 64 7.54 -0.17 -8.60
CA ALA A 64 8.46 -1.21 -9.02
C ALA A 64 7.78 -2.11 -10.07
N ASP A 65 8.59 -2.82 -10.84
CA ASP A 65 8.13 -3.71 -11.90
C ASP A 65 8.25 -5.17 -11.44
N ASP A 66 7.23 -5.97 -11.72
CA ASP A 66 7.25 -7.42 -11.52
C ASP A 66 7.83 -8.11 -12.77
N PRO A 67 9.00 -8.77 -12.65
CA PRO A 67 9.62 -9.43 -13.80
C PRO A 67 8.87 -10.67 -14.30
N GLN A 68 7.93 -11.25 -13.53
CA GLN A 68 7.28 -12.51 -13.90
C GLN A 68 6.07 -12.33 -14.83
N ASN A 69 5.27 -11.30 -14.59
CA ASN A 69 4.00 -11.05 -15.27
C ASN A 69 3.93 -9.66 -15.93
N ASN A 70 4.98 -8.84 -15.82
CA ASN A 70 5.03 -7.46 -16.31
C ASN A 70 4.02 -6.52 -15.61
N ASP A 71 3.54 -6.91 -14.41
CA ASP A 71 2.72 -6.07 -13.54
C ASP A 71 3.57 -4.99 -12.85
N LYS A 72 2.90 -4.02 -12.21
CA LYS A 72 3.54 -2.94 -11.46
C LYS A 72 3.11 -2.94 -10.00
N PHE A 73 4.09 -2.90 -9.11
CA PHE A 73 3.87 -2.58 -7.71
C PHE A 73 3.83 -1.07 -7.53
N VAL A 74 2.84 -0.60 -6.77
CA VAL A 74 2.69 0.82 -6.43
C VAL A 74 2.54 0.94 -4.93
N ALA A 75 3.42 1.69 -4.29
CA ALA A 75 3.27 2.09 -2.90
C ALA A 75 2.94 3.59 -2.84
N VAL A 76 1.84 3.92 -2.18
CA VAL A 76 1.37 5.30 -2.00
C VAL A 76 1.49 5.64 -0.52
N PHE A 77 2.30 6.64 -0.22
CA PHE A 77 2.49 7.15 1.13
C PHE A 77 1.81 8.50 1.24
N ASN A 78 0.92 8.62 2.23
CA ASN A 78 0.37 9.90 2.65
C ASN A 78 1.06 10.32 3.94
N LEU A 79 1.81 11.43 3.89
CA LEU A 79 2.45 12.05 5.05
C LEU A 79 1.59 13.16 5.65
N GLU A 80 0.42 13.46 5.08
CA GLU A 80 -0.58 14.31 5.72
C GLU A 80 -1.21 13.52 6.87
N GLY A 81 -1.28 14.11 8.07
CA GLY A 81 -2.16 13.60 9.11
C GLY A 81 -3.62 13.65 8.67
N ASP A 82 -4.51 12.92 9.36
CA ASP A 82 -5.92 12.76 9.01
C ASP A 82 -6.59 14.05 8.53
N GLN A 83 -6.63 14.22 7.20
CA GLN A 83 -7.45 15.22 6.55
C GLN A 83 -8.51 14.50 5.74
N PHE A 84 -9.75 14.98 5.89
CA PHE A 84 -10.90 14.47 5.17
C PHE A 84 -10.65 14.51 3.66
N LEU A 85 -10.60 13.33 3.05
CA LEU A 85 -10.57 13.21 1.59
C LEU A 85 -11.91 13.69 1.03
N ASN A 86 -11.87 14.69 0.15
CA ASN A 86 -13.07 15.11 -0.56
C ASN A 86 -13.46 14.03 -1.60
N ALA A 87 -14.44 13.21 -1.23
CA ALA A 87 -14.93 12.08 -2.01
C ALA A 87 -15.61 12.48 -3.33
N GLU A 88 -15.96 13.76 -3.54
CA GLU A 88 -16.65 14.22 -4.76
C GLU A 88 -15.80 14.07 -6.03
N LYS A 89 -14.46 13.98 -5.89
CA LYS A 89 -13.54 13.82 -7.02
C LYS A 89 -13.12 12.37 -7.25
N ALA A 90 -13.64 11.42 -6.48
CA ALA A 90 -13.30 10.02 -6.65
C ALA A 90 -14.01 9.46 -7.90
N LEU A 91 -13.25 8.83 -8.80
CA LEU A 91 -13.83 8.08 -9.94
C LEU A 91 -14.68 6.90 -9.45
N TYR A 92 -14.30 6.33 -8.31
CA TYR A 92 -15.07 5.32 -7.62
C TYR A 92 -14.81 5.38 -6.11
N ARG A 93 -15.84 5.10 -5.33
CA ARG A 93 -15.75 4.93 -3.88
C ARG A 93 -16.34 3.58 -3.50
N SER A 94 -15.53 2.71 -2.91
CA SER A 94 -16.06 1.50 -2.27
C SER A 94 -16.78 1.86 -0.97
N GLY A 95 -17.76 1.03 -0.58
CA GLY A 95 -18.14 0.95 0.83
C GLY A 95 -17.00 0.39 1.70
N THR A 96 -17.26 0.26 3.00
CA THR A 96 -16.32 -0.40 3.91
C THR A 96 -16.10 -1.85 3.49
N ILE A 97 -14.85 -2.21 3.19
CA ILE A 97 -14.44 -3.59 2.91
C ILE A 97 -13.88 -4.16 4.21
N SER A 98 -14.61 -5.09 4.81
CA SER A 98 -14.17 -5.86 5.98
C SER A 98 -13.96 -7.33 5.65
N TYR A 99 -13.52 -8.11 6.65
CA TYR A 99 -13.45 -9.57 6.60
C TYR A 99 -14.80 -10.26 6.31
N LEU A 100 -15.92 -9.54 6.46
CA LEU A 100 -17.25 -10.03 6.09
C LEU A 100 -17.57 -9.82 4.60
N THR A 101 -16.74 -9.07 3.87
CA THR A 101 -16.93 -8.81 2.45
C THR A 101 -16.59 -10.07 1.66
N THR A 102 -17.54 -10.55 0.87
CA THR A 102 -17.35 -11.74 0.04
C THR A 102 -16.16 -11.54 -0.91
N GLY A 103 -15.15 -12.40 -0.78
CA GLY A 103 -13.93 -12.32 -1.58
C GLY A 103 -12.92 -11.27 -1.12
N TYR A 104 -13.09 -10.70 0.09
CA TYR A 104 -12.17 -9.73 0.71
C TYR A 104 -11.88 -8.48 -0.15
N GLY A 105 -12.78 -8.17 -1.07
CA GLY A 105 -12.61 -7.11 -2.05
C GLY A 105 -13.91 -6.81 -2.78
N THR A 106 -13.92 -5.71 -3.52
CA THR A 106 -15.04 -5.34 -4.37
C THR A 106 -14.55 -5.25 -5.81
N LYS A 107 -15.31 -5.83 -6.74
CA LYS A 107 -15.01 -5.70 -8.16
C LYS A 107 -15.45 -4.31 -8.61
N MET A 108 -14.51 -3.52 -9.09
CA MET A 108 -14.76 -2.19 -9.63
C MET A 108 -14.52 -2.19 -11.14
N GLU A 109 -15.42 -1.55 -11.88
CA GLU A 109 -15.24 -1.20 -13.28
C GLU A 109 -15.54 0.29 -13.42
N THR A 110 -14.56 1.09 -13.83
CA THR A 110 -14.70 2.56 -13.99
C THR A 110 -13.92 3.01 -15.21
N ASP A 111 -14.50 3.96 -15.93
CA ASP A 111 -13.83 4.61 -17.06
C ASP A 111 -12.77 5.58 -16.54
N ILE A 112 -11.56 5.47 -17.08
CA ILE A 112 -10.45 6.38 -16.77
C ILE A 112 -10.53 7.56 -17.75
N PRO A 113 -10.63 8.82 -17.28
CA PRO A 113 -10.75 9.98 -18.16
C PRO A 113 -9.57 10.09 -19.14
N GLU A 114 -9.86 10.46 -20.39
CA GLU A 114 -8.84 10.61 -21.42
C GLU A 114 -7.80 11.66 -21.04
N GLY A 115 -6.51 11.35 -21.22
CA GLY A 115 -5.40 12.21 -20.79
C GLY A 115 -4.98 12.05 -19.32
N SER A 116 -5.63 11.14 -18.56
CA SER A 116 -5.18 10.78 -17.22
C SER A 116 -3.79 10.15 -17.25
N LYS A 117 -2.87 10.71 -16.45
CA LYS A 117 -1.49 10.23 -16.33
C LYS A 117 -1.22 9.46 -15.04
N PHE A 118 -2.13 9.56 -14.06
CA PHE A 118 -1.95 9.03 -12.71
C PHE A 118 -3.27 8.46 -12.21
N LEU A 119 -3.22 7.28 -11.60
CA LEU A 119 -4.30 6.69 -10.82
C LEU A 119 -3.90 6.76 -9.35
N CYS A 120 -4.81 7.21 -8.49
CA CYS A 120 -4.58 7.29 -7.05
C CYS A 120 -5.61 6.44 -6.32
N LEU A 121 -5.13 5.50 -5.50
CA LEU A 121 -5.94 4.78 -4.52
C LEU A 121 -5.79 5.48 -3.18
N ALA A 122 -6.92 5.84 -2.57
CA ALA A 122 -6.95 6.39 -1.22
C ALA A 122 -7.78 5.45 -0.34
N VAL A 123 -7.17 4.96 0.73
CA VAL A 123 -7.79 4.02 1.69
C VAL A 123 -7.89 4.74 3.03
N THR A 124 -9.06 4.62 3.65
CA THR A 124 -9.32 5.10 5.01
C THR A 124 -9.75 3.91 5.87
N ASP A 125 -9.46 3.96 7.16
CA ASP A 125 -9.89 2.99 8.18
C ASP A 125 -11.42 2.94 8.40
N ALA A 126 -12.18 3.76 7.68
CA ALA A 126 -13.62 3.94 7.84
C ALA A 126 -14.03 4.37 9.26
N GLY A 127 -13.11 4.97 10.02
CA GLY A 127 -13.33 5.44 11.39
C GLY A 127 -13.36 4.32 12.44
N ASP A 128 -12.79 3.14 12.15
CA ASP A 128 -12.68 2.08 13.16
C ASP A 128 -11.55 2.31 14.16
N GLY A 129 -10.59 3.21 13.87
CA GLY A 129 -9.60 3.70 14.83
C GLY A 129 -8.65 2.63 15.38
N TYR A 130 -8.45 1.53 14.63
CA TYR A 130 -7.70 0.35 15.09
C TYR A 130 -6.49 -0.05 14.26
#